data_AF-A0A085LR86-F1
#
_entry.id   AF-A0A085LR86-F1
#
_cell.length_a   1.000
_cell.length_b   1.000
_cell.length_c   1.000
_cell.angle_alpha   90.00
_cell.angle_beta   90.00
_cell.angle_gamma   90.00
#
_symmetry.space_group_name_H-M   'P 1'
#
loop_
_entity.id
_entity.type
_entity.pdbx_description
1 polymer ?
#
loop_
_entity_poly.entity_id
_entity_poly.type
_entity_poly.pdbx_seq_one_letter_code
_entity_poly.pdbx_strand_id
1 'polypeptide(L)'
;MRQKFSWTFVIADVQQPIIGADFLRHFTLLVDMRHHRLIDATNYVVSSEEGSSAKRVYSLCLRSTPEAATSILSAFPSLTSCMTPADTASHPIQHHIVTTGPPVYARARRLPPDRLRAAKKEFELLVQMGIARPSSSCWASGKR
;
A
#
# COMPACT_ATOMS: atom_id res chain seq x y z
N MET A 1 -17.79 -2.45 -19.50
CA MET A 1 -17.29 -3.16 -18.30
C MET A 1 -17.99 -2.64 -17.04
N ARG A 2 -18.84 -3.44 -16.36
CA ARG A 2 -19.41 -3.12 -15.04
C ARG A 2 -18.93 -4.14 -14.02
N GLN A 3 -17.64 -4.10 -13.70
CA GLN A 3 -17.01 -4.97 -12.70
C GLN A 3 -16.57 -4.12 -11.51
N LYS A 4 -16.78 -4.63 -10.29
CA LYS A 4 -16.29 -3.98 -9.07
C LYS A 4 -14.88 -4.47 -8.79
N PHE A 5 -13.93 -3.55 -8.70
CA PHE A 5 -12.55 -3.83 -8.28
C PHE A 5 -12.38 -3.44 -6.82
N SER A 6 -11.81 -4.35 -6.02
CA SER A 6 -11.48 -4.10 -4.61
C SER A 6 -9.97 -3.92 -4.48
N TRP A 7 -9.53 -2.70 -4.18
CA TRP A 7 -8.11 -2.37 -4.06
C TRP A 7 -7.87 -1.35 -2.94
N THR A 8 -6.72 -1.44 -2.27
CA THR A 8 -6.30 -0.48 -1.26
C THR A 8 -5.46 0.60 -1.93
N PHE A 9 -6.01 1.81 -2.03
CA PHE A 9 -5.30 2.95 -2.62
C PHE A 9 -4.59 3.78 -1.56
N VAL A 10 -3.41 4.31 -1.92
CA VAL A 10 -2.78 5.40 -1.18
C VAL A 10 -3.42 6.72 -1.66
N ILE A 11 -3.94 7.51 -0.71
CA ILE A 11 -4.49 8.84 -1.02
C ILE A 11 -3.32 9.82 -1.07
N ALA A 12 -3.04 10.37 -2.25
CA ALA A 12 -2.03 11.41 -2.45
C ALA A 12 -2.70 12.76 -2.71
N ASP A 13 -2.06 13.85 -2.26
CA ASP A 13 -2.47 15.23 -2.59
C ASP A 13 -2.05 15.57 -4.03
N VAL A 14 -2.85 15.12 -4.99
CA VAL A 14 -2.63 15.34 -6.43
C VAL A 14 -3.90 15.90 -7.07
N GLN A 15 -3.74 16.81 -8.04
CA GLN A 15 -4.88 17.44 -8.70
C GLN A 15 -5.73 16.47 -9.54
N GLN A 16 -5.14 15.33 -9.96
CA GLN A 16 -5.79 14.32 -10.79
C GLN A 16 -5.54 12.93 -10.21
N PRO A 17 -6.57 12.07 -10.11
CA PRO A 17 -6.40 10.68 -9.69
C PRO A 17 -5.47 9.92 -10.64
N ILE A 18 -4.54 9.16 -10.09
CA ILE A 18 -3.60 8.32 -10.83
C ILE A 18 -3.93 6.86 -10.53
N ILE A 19 -3.99 6.02 -11.57
CA ILE A 19 -4.07 4.57 -11.43
C ILE A 19 -2.71 3.96 -11.72
N GLY A 20 -2.22 3.12 -10.82
CA GLY A 20 -0.92 2.48 -10.96
C GLY A 20 -0.95 1.29 -11.90
N ALA A 21 0.23 0.94 -12.45
CA ALA A 21 0.39 -0.23 -13.31
C ALA A 21 0.26 -1.56 -12.54
N ASP A 22 0.51 -1.53 -11.24
CA ASP A 22 0.26 -2.62 -10.29
C ASP A 22 -1.22 -3.00 -10.24
N PHE A 23 -2.12 -2.01 -10.17
CA PHE A 23 -3.56 -2.24 -10.24
C PHE A 23 -3.96 -2.89 -11.58
N LEU A 24 -3.48 -2.32 -12.69
CA LEU A 24 -3.78 -2.83 -14.04
C LEU A 24 -3.30 -4.27 -14.19
N ARG A 25 -2.08 -4.57 -13.71
CA ARG A 25 -1.52 -5.93 -13.72
C ARG A 25 -2.35 -6.89 -12.86
N HIS A 26 -2.73 -6.49 -11.66
CA HIS A 26 -3.48 -7.35 -10.74
C HIS A 26 -4.83 -7.78 -11.31
N PHE A 27 -5.53 -6.86 -11.97
CA PHE A 27 -6.83 -7.14 -12.59
C PHE A 27 -6.76 -7.49 -14.07
N THR A 28 -5.56 -7.77 -14.60
CA THR A 28 -5.32 -8.15 -16.00
C THR A 28 -5.92 -7.17 -17.02
N LEU A 29 -5.82 -5.87 -16.76
CA LEU A 29 -6.37 -4.82 -17.61
C LEU A 29 -5.31 -4.33 -18.60
N LEU A 30 -5.65 -4.34 -19.88
CA LEU A 30 -4.86 -3.78 -20.97
C LEU A 30 -5.32 -2.36 -21.28
N VAL A 31 -4.37 -1.47 -21.57
CA VAL A 31 -4.63 -0.07 -21.93
C VAL A 31 -4.55 0.07 -23.45
N ASP A 32 -5.67 0.36 -24.08
CA ASP A 32 -5.73 0.72 -25.50
C ASP A 32 -5.75 2.25 -25.62
N MET A 33 -4.56 2.82 -25.81
CA MET A 33 -4.37 4.26 -25.90
C MET A 33 -5.00 4.86 -27.16
N ARG A 34 -5.08 4.10 -28.26
CA ARG A 34 -5.60 4.59 -29.55
C ARG A 34 -7.10 4.82 -29.47
N HIS A 35 -7.81 3.93 -28.79
CA HIS A 35 -9.25 3.99 -28.65
C HIS A 35 -9.69 4.47 -27.26
N HIS A 36 -8.76 5.01 -26.46
CA HIS A 36 -9.02 5.57 -25.12
C HIS A 36 -9.84 4.64 -24.20
N ARG A 37 -9.51 3.34 -24.18
CA ARG A 37 -10.30 2.32 -23.49
C ARG A 37 -9.44 1.32 -22.73
N LEU A 38 -10.04 0.70 -21.72
CA LEU A 38 -9.46 -0.45 -21.01
C LEU A 38 -10.10 -1.74 -21.52
N ILE A 39 -9.27 -2.77 -21.67
CA ILE A 39 -9.69 -4.11 -22.11
C ILE A 39 -9.34 -5.09 -20.99
N ASP A 40 -10.32 -5.85 -20.53
CA ASP A 40 -10.08 -6.98 -19.65
C ASP A 40 -9.42 -8.12 -20.45
N ALA A 41 -8.17 -8.48 -20.14
CA ALA A 41 -7.49 -9.56 -20.85
C ALA A 41 -8.07 -10.95 -20.56
N THR A 42 -8.86 -11.10 -19.49
CA THR A 42 -9.47 -12.39 -19.13
C THR A 42 -10.66 -12.70 -20.03
N ASN A 43 -11.53 -11.71 -20.25
CA ASN A 43 -12.80 -11.89 -20.95
C ASN A 43 -12.91 -11.07 -22.25
N TYR A 44 -11.87 -10.31 -22.60
CA TYR A 44 -11.83 -9.36 -23.73
C TYR A 44 -12.96 -8.31 -23.69
N VAL A 45 -13.52 -8.07 -22.50
CA VAL A 45 -14.57 -7.08 -22.28
C VAL A 45 -13.95 -5.69 -22.26
N VAL A 46 -14.55 -4.78 -23.02
CA VAL A 46 -14.08 -3.41 -23.16
C VAL A 46 -14.85 -2.48 -22.21
N SER A 47 -14.19 -1.44 -21.69
CA SER A 47 -14.87 -0.34 -21.01
C SER A 47 -15.83 0.38 -21.99
N SER A 48 -17.11 0.53 -21.64
CA SER A 48 -18.06 1.25 -22.50
C SER A 48 -17.74 2.74 -22.50
N GLU A 49 -17.83 3.38 -23.65
CA GLU A 49 -17.57 4.82 -23.87
C GLU A 49 -18.64 5.76 -23.29
N GLU A 50 -19.49 5.27 -22.39
CA GLU A 50 -20.58 6.07 -21.82
C GLU A 50 -20.06 7.04 -20.77
N GLY A 51 -19.67 8.23 -21.26
CA GLY A 51 -19.88 9.48 -20.55
C GLY A 51 -18.88 9.80 -19.45
N SER A 52 -17.74 10.37 -19.83
CA SER A 52 -17.22 11.52 -19.08
C SER A 52 -16.36 12.36 -20.01
N SER A 53 -16.76 13.62 -20.20
CA SER A 53 -15.90 14.68 -20.71
C SER A 53 -14.81 14.97 -19.66
N ALA A 54 -13.89 14.03 -19.48
CA ALA A 54 -12.82 14.11 -18.51
C ALA A 54 -11.54 14.60 -19.22
N LYS A 55 -11.25 15.87 -18.96
CA LYS A 55 -10.04 16.63 -19.31
C LYS A 55 -8.77 15.76 -19.37
N ARG A 56 -8.12 15.83 -20.53
CA ARG A 56 -6.67 15.68 -20.78
C ARG A 56 -5.99 14.58 -19.93
N VAL A 57 -5.95 13.38 -20.51
CA VAL A 57 -5.05 12.31 -20.07
C VAL A 57 -3.62 12.79 -20.27
N TYR A 58 -2.91 13.10 -19.20
CA TYR A 58 -1.45 13.24 -19.27
C TYR A 58 -0.86 11.84 -19.19
N SER A 59 -0.21 11.38 -20.25
CA SER A 59 0.69 10.24 -20.13
C SER A 59 1.87 10.70 -19.28
N LEU A 60 1.99 10.18 -18.05
CA LEU A 60 3.28 10.23 -17.36
C LEU A 60 4.18 9.26 -18.13
N CYS A 61 4.92 9.80 -19.09
CA CYS A 61 6.04 9.06 -19.67
C CYS A 61 7.03 8.82 -18.54
N LEU A 62 7.36 7.55 -18.29
CA LEU A 62 8.54 7.21 -17.51
C LEU A 62 9.71 7.86 -18.28
N ARG A 63 10.20 9.00 -17.80
CA ARG A 63 11.44 9.58 -18.33
C ARG A 63 12.44 8.44 -18.32
N SER A 64 13.11 8.20 -19.45
CA SER A 64 14.18 7.21 -19.52
C SER A 64 15.07 7.45 -18.31
N THR A 65 15.03 6.50 -17.39
CA THR A 65 15.93 6.49 -16.25
C THR A 65 17.32 6.51 -16.85
N PRO A 66 18.19 7.48 -16.47
CA PRO A 66 19.55 7.52 -16.97
C PRO A 66 20.18 6.14 -16.85
N GLU A 67 20.97 5.72 -17.84
CA GLU A 67 21.53 4.36 -17.90
C GLU A 67 22.27 3.96 -16.60
N ALA A 68 22.91 4.94 -15.95
CA ALA A 68 23.51 4.79 -14.64
C ALA A 68 22.49 4.37 -13.55
N ALA A 69 21.29 4.96 -13.53
CA ALA A 69 20.25 4.63 -12.56
C ALA A 69 19.65 3.24 -12.79
N THR A 70 19.42 2.84 -14.05
CA THR A 70 18.95 1.48 -14.37
C THR A 70 19.99 0.42 -14.01
N SER A 71 21.28 0.68 -14.24
CA SER A 71 22.36 -0.21 -13.82
C SER A 71 22.40 -0.40 -12.30
N ILE A 72 22.17 0.66 -11.53
CA ILE A 72 22.15 0.58 -10.06
C ILE A 72 20.91 -0.19 -9.58
N LEU A 73 19.73 0.11 -10.12
CA LEU A 73 18.50 -0.57 -9.70
C LEU A 73 18.50 -2.06 -10.08
N SER A 74 19.11 -2.43 -11.21
CA SER A 74 19.28 -3.84 -11.60
C SER A 74 20.35 -4.56 -10.77
N ALA A 75 21.40 -3.86 -10.33
CA ALA A 75 22.40 -4.42 -9.42
C ALA A 75 21.85 -4.65 -8.01
N PHE A 76 20.85 -3.86 -7.57
CA PHE A 76 20.28 -3.93 -6.22
C PHE A 76 18.74 -4.05 -6.21
N PRO A 77 18.17 -5.14 -6.75
CA PRO A 77 16.73 -5.32 -6.86
C PRO A 77 16.02 -5.36 -5.49
N SER A 78 16.76 -5.74 -4.44
CA SER A 78 16.28 -5.73 -3.04
C SER A 78 15.89 -4.33 -2.54
N LEU A 79 16.46 -3.25 -3.09
CA LEU A 79 16.12 -1.87 -2.69
C LEU A 79 14.74 -1.44 -3.18
N THR A 80 14.28 -2.00 -4.29
CA THR A 80 12.98 -1.68 -4.91
C THR A 80 11.91 -2.72 -4.62
N SER A 81 12.28 -3.87 -4.06
CA SER A 81 11.32 -4.88 -3.64
C SER A 81 10.52 -4.34 -2.46
N CYS A 82 9.19 -4.39 -2.54
CA CYS A 82 8.34 -4.09 -1.40
C CYS A 82 8.71 -5.07 -0.28
N MET A 83 9.24 -4.56 0.83
CA MET A 83 9.54 -5.40 1.99
C MET A 83 8.25 -6.04 2.45
N THR A 84 8.25 -7.36 2.49
CA THR A 84 7.15 -8.11 3.07
C THR A 84 7.39 -8.27 4.57
N PRO A 85 6.34 -8.35 5.38
CA PRO A 85 6.48 -8.68 6.80
C PRO A 85 7.27 -9.95 7.13
N ALA A 86 7.41 -10.87 6.17
CA ALA A 86 8.20 -12.09 6.34
C ALA A 86 9.72 -11.84 6.21
N ASP A 87 10.12 -10.67 5.69
CA ASP A 87 11.51 -10.32 5.50
C ASP A 87 12.13 -9.93 6.84
N THR A 88 12.88 -10.88 7.42
CA THR A 88 13.69 -10.60 8.61
C THR A 88 14.86 -9.69 8.24
N ALA A 89 15.22 -8.78 9.15
CA ALA A 89 16.41 -7.95 8.97
C ALA A 89 17.63 -8.86 8.74
N SER A 90 18.39 -8.59 7.67
CA SER A 90 19.53 -9.43 7.27
C SER A 90 20.66 -9.46 8.32
N HIS A 91 20.63 -8.57 9.31
CA HIS A 91 21.68 -8.45 10.32
C HIS A 91 21.17 -8.79 11.73
N PRO A 92 22.02 -9.35 12.62
CA PRO A 92 21.63 -9.74 13.97
C PRO A 92 21.47 -8.57 14.95
N ILE A 93 21.62 -7.32 14.48
CA ILE A 93 21.53 -6.12 15.32
C ILE A 93 20.09 -5.93 15.77
N GLN A 94 19.90 -5.86 17.09
CA GLN A 94 18.61 -5.56 17.72
C GLN A 94 18.68 -4.20 18.42
N HIS A 95 17.59 -3.43 18.31
CA HIS A 95 17.46 -2.19 19.07
C HIS A 95 17.11 -2.50 20.52
N HIS A 96 17.93 -2.02 21.47
CA HIS A 96 17.66 -2.09 22.90
C HIS A 96 17.30 -0.70 23.43
N ILE A 97 16.07 -0.54 23.91
CA ILE A 97 15.62 0.70 24.54
C ILE A 97 15.94 0.61 26.03
N VAL A 98 16.89 1.42 26.48
CA VAL A 98 17.22 1.53 27.92
C VAL A 98 16.13 2.36 28.60
N THR A 99 15.43 1.76 29.57
CA THR A 99 14.42 2.44 30.38
C THR A 99 14.91 2.61 31.82
N THR A 100 14.57 3.73 32.45
CA THR A 100 14.87 4.02 33.85
C THR A 100 13.58 4.29 34.62
N GLY A 101 13.44 3.70 35.80
CA GLY A 101 12.25 3.86 36.64
C GLY A 101 11.18 2.78 36.44
N PRO A 102 10.05 2.87 37.17
CA PRO A 102 8.99 1.87 37.14
C PRO A 102 8.16 1.90 35.84
N PRO A 103 7.50 0.79 35.47
CA PRO A 103 6.66 0.71 34.28
C PRO A 103 5.45 1.66 34.35
N VAL A 104 5.17 2.33 33.23
CA VAL A 104 4.00 3.21 33.10
C VAL A 104 2.83 2.42 32.51
N TYR A 105 1.69 2.47 33.19
CA TYR A 105 0.44 1.88 32.74
C TYR A 105 -0.66 2.94 32.60
N ALA A 106 -1.31 2.96 31.43
CA ALA A 106 -2.50 3.73 31.16
C ALA A 106 -3.63 2.79 30.74
N ARG A 107 -4.83 3.01 31.31
CA ARG A 107 -6.04 2.26 30.93
C ARG A 107 -6.45 2.61 29.50
N ALA A 108 -6.84 1.60 28.73
CA ALA A 108 -7.38 1.80 27.39
C ALA A 108 -8.63 2.70 27.42
N ARG A 109 -8.64 3.75 26.58
CA ARG A 109 -9.78 4.67 26.44
C ARG A 109 -10.80 4.10 25.45
N ARG A 110 -12.08 4.43 25.65
CA ARG A 110 -13.15 4.02 24.74
C ARG A 110 -12.97 4.70 23.38
N LEU A 111 -13.09 3.92 22.31
CA LEU A 111 -13.14 4.39 20.93
C LEU A 111 -14.60 4.38 20.45
N PRO A 112 -15.01 5.35 19.62
CA PRO A 112 -16.26 5.26 18.87
C PRO A 112 -16.31 3.95 18.05
N PRO A 113 -17.50 3.38 17.80
CA PRO A 113 -17.64 2.05 17.21
C PRO A 113 -16.96 1.91 15.85
N ASP A 114 -17.01 2.94 15.00
CA ASP A 114 -16.38 2.90 13.67
C ASP A 114 -14.85 2.88 13.76
N ARG A 115 -14.28 3.71 14.63
CA ARG A 115 -12.83 3.74 14.88
C ARG A 115 -12.35 2.46 15.54
N LEU A 116 -13.13 1.90 16.46
CA LEU A 116 -12.82 0.61 17.08
C LEU A 116 -12.79 -0.51 16.04
N ARG A 117 -13.77 -0.55 15.13
CA ARG A 117 -13.83 -1.55 14.05
C ARG A 117 -12.65 -1.43 13.10
N ALA A 118 -12.34 -0.21 12.66
CA ALA A 118 -11.19 0.05 11.80
C ALA A 118 -9.87 -0.33 12.48
N ALA A 119 -9.67 0.08 13.73
CA ALA A 119 -8.47 -0.25 14.49
C ALA A 119 -8.31 -1.76 14.69
N LYS A 120 -9.38 -2.49 15.04
CA LYS A 120 -9.32 -3.95 15.18
C LYS A 120 -8.89 -4.63 13.89
N LYS A 121 -9.49 -4.26 12.75
CA LYS A 121 -9.14 -4.81 11.44
C LYS A 121 -7.65 -4.60 11.10
N GLU A 122 -7.15 -3.39 11.36
CA GLU A 122 -5.74 -3.07 11.11
C GLU A 122 -4.80 -3.86 12.03
N PHE A 123 -5.11 -3.94 13.32
CA PHE A 123 -4.30 -4.72 14.27
C PHE A 123 -4.30 -6.22 13.95
N GLU A 124 -5.43 -6.77 13.50
CA GLU A 124 -5.51 -8.15 13.03
C GLU A 124 -4.57 -8.38 11.82
N LEU A 125 -4.56 -7.46 10.86
CA LEU A 125 -3.63 -7.49 9.72
C LEU A 125 -2.17 -7.45 10.22
N LEU A 126 -1.83 -6.53 11.11
CA LEU A 126 -0.45 -6.41 11.64
C LEU A 126 0.01 -7.66 12.39
N VAL A 127 -0.90 -8.35 13.08
CA VAL A 127 -0.61 -9.63 13.74
C VAL A 127 -0.43 -10.76 12.72
N GLN A 128 -1.27 -10.83 11.68
CA GLN A 128 -1.09 -11.79 10.58
C GLN A 128 0.23 -11.58 9.84
N MET A 129 0.62 -10.31 9.68
CA MET A 129 1.91 -9.90 9.14
C MET A 129 3.07 -10.10 10.13
N GLY A 130 2.86 -10.59 11.35
CA GLY A 130 3.96 -10.80 12.32
C GLY A 130 4.68 -9.52 12.79
N ILE A 131 4.17 -8.33 12.43
CA ILE A 131 4.70 -7.03 12.87
C ILE A 131 4.29 -6.78 14.33
N ALA A 132 3.07 -7.17 14.70
CA ALA A 132 2.54 -7.07 16.06
C ALA A 132 2.32 -8.45 16.68
N ARG A 133 2.39 -8.53 18.01
CA ARG A 133 2.03 -9.74 18.76
C ARG A 133 1.36 -9.39 20.10
N PRO A 134 0.47 -10.26 20.61
CA PRO A 134 0.01 -10.16 21.99
C PRO A 134 1.20 -10.21 22.96
N SER A 135 1.12 -9.44 24.04
CA SER A 135 2.11 -9.46 25.12
C SER A 135 1.44 -9.30 26.47
N SER A 136 2.08 -9.83 27.52
CA SER A 136 1.66 -9.72 28.91
C SER A 136 2.54 -8.71 29.68
N SER A 137 2.98 -7.63 29.02
CA SER A 137 3.89 -6.66 29.64
C SER A 137 3.21 -5.75 30.66
N CYS A 138 3.97 -5.24 31.62
CA CYS A 138 3.51 -4.24 32.59
C CYS A 138 3.41 -2.81 32.02
N TRP A 139 3.78 -2.60 30.74
CA TRP A 139 3.77 -1.30 30.07
C TRP A 139 2.50 -1.13 29.24
N ALA A 140 1.81 0.00 29.39
CA ALA A 140 0.70 0.38 28.51
C ALA A 140 0.64 1.91 28.36
N SER A 141 0.62 2.40 27.13
CA SER A 141 0.49 3.83 26.85
C SER A 141 -0.84 4.15 26.17
N GLY A 142 -1.48 5.22 26.62
CA GLY A 142 -2.68 5.77 25.99
C GLY A 142 -2.33 7.03 25.20
N LYS A 143 -3.11 7.32 24.14
CA LYS A 143 -3.07 8.64 23.53
C LYS A 143 -3.35 9.68 24.63
N ARG A 144 -2.65 10.82 24.67
CA ARG A 144 -3.11 11.96 25.48
C ARG A 144 -4.33 12.59 24.82
#